data_AF-A0A953M4J5-F1
#
_entry.id   AF-A0A953M4J5-F1
#
_cell.length_a   1.000
_cell.length_b   1.000
_cell.length_c   1.000
_cell.angle_alpha   90.00
_cell.angle_beta   90.00
_cell.angle_gamma   90.00
#
_symmetry.space_group_name_H-M   'P 1'
#
loop_
_entity.id
_entity.type
_entity.pdbx_description
1 polymer ?
#
loop_
_entity_poly.entity_id
_entity_poly.type
_entity_poly.pdbx_seq_one_letter_code
_entity_poly.pdbx_strand_id
1 'polypeptide(L)'
;ACMCLAAGALSGIATAGGIGPDVIVGNLDGVSNYGGVGGTRAYAIGTVSCNIGDDVLLWIDGSNQHPVIGQTVYRLLNGRFEQMGQSWLKHGFAALNGSLCDSCNPTGFDTLGVGCSDPYSSGLNGQQSNLGTKTQVNAWTGFYNWPFGGAGQGGNAIFKRVQVAEADLNAGGLWYGGGQYVTPDDAAAGNQNNNSSWRPLSRNGFTLQVTSFTRREQAPVYAWKEADAGVDLQELHVSGEGMFNLAARAYDNGDGTWDYEYALHNQTSHLSADSFSVPAVGVSTSDEGFHDVAYHSGDPYDGTDWPVTEGGNAVTWTAVDMGTNTNALRWGTMYNFRFTANTAPTTGDVEIGMYRSGGPASITATTVVPSAGQAGCNQADIAAEFGVLDLQDVQAFIAGFVGGDLIADMNGDGILDLQDVQQFITAFTAGCP
;
A
#
# COMPACT_ATOMS: atom_id res chain seq x y z
N ALA A 1 25.18 -25.20 26.07
CA ALA A 1 25.69 -24.19 25.11
C ALA A 1 24.51 -23.29 24.76
N CYS A 2 24.59 -22.03 25.19
CA CYS A 2 23.52 -21.04 25.04
C CYS A 2 23.54 -20.52 23.59
N MET A 3 22.46 -20.72 22.82
CA MET A 3 22.28 -20.07 21.52
C MET A 3 21.55 -18.74 21.74
N CYS A 4 22.26 -17.64 21.50
CA CYS A 4 21.67 -16.30 21.42
C CYS A 4 20.84 -16.18 20.15
N LEU A 5 19.53 -15.94 20.29
CA LEU A 5 18.72 -15.35 19.22
C LEU A 5 19.03 -13.84 19.18
N ALA A 6 19.58 -13.37 18.06
CA ALA A 6 19.66 -11.95 17.76
C ALA A 6 18.29 -11.49 17.23
N ALA A 7 17.53 -10.78 18.05
CA ALA A 7 16.38 -10.01 17.60
C ALA A 7 16.89 -8.76 16.90
N GLY A 8 16.75 -8.70 15.57
CA GLY A 8 16.96 -7.48 14.80
C GLY A 8 15.85 -6.49 15.13
N ALA A 9 16.14 -5.48 15.94
CA ALA A 9 15.27 -4.35 16.14
C ALA A 9 15.29 -3.49 14.88
N LEU A 10 14.23 -3.55 14.08
CA LEU A 10 13.90 -2.51 13.10
C LEU A 10 13.66 -1.23 13.90
N SER A 11 14.69 -0.40 13.98
CA SER A 11 14.58 0.94 14.56
C SER A 11 13.97 1.82 13.48
N GLY A 12 12.63 1.94 13.51
CA GLY A 12 11.96 3.04 12.80
C GLY A 12 12.57 4.34 13.30
N ILE A 13 12.96 5.22 12.37
CA ILE A 13 13.35 6.58 12.72
C ILE A 13 12.08 7.24 13.23
N ALA A 14 11.89 7.28 14.55
CA ALA A 14 10.87 8.11 15.16
C ALA A 14 11.23 9.57 14.83
N THR A 15 10.59 10.14 13.81
CA THR A 15 10.50 11.58 13.68
C THR A 15 9.75 12.04 14.92
N ALA A 16 10.41 12.80 15.80
CA ALA A 16 9.73 13.41 16.94
C ALA A 16 8.50 14.16 16.40
N GLY A 17 7.31 13.80 16.89
CA GLY A 17 6.07 14.47 16.52
C GLY A 17 6.17 15.98 16.72
N GLY A 18 5.42 16.73 15.93
CA GLY A 18 5.21 18.15 16.13
C GLY A 18 4.59 18.45 17.50
N ILE A 19 4.84 19.67 17.98
CA ILE A 19 4.20 20.21 19.18
C ILE A 19 2.71 20.39 18.89
N GLY A 20 1.85 19.92 19.79
CA GLY A 20 0.41 20.01 19.68
C GLY A 20 -0.31 18.69 19.97
N PRO A 21 -1.61 18.62 19.63
CA PRO A 21 -2.38 17.38 19.70
C PRO A 21 -1.82 16.31 18.75
N ASP A 22 -1.89 15.03 19.14
CA ASP A 22 -1.46 13.90 18.32
C ASP A 22 -2.41 12.72 18.52
N VAL A 23 -3.23 12.41 17.51
CA VAL A 23 -4.18 11.30 17.58
C VAL A 23 -3.67 10.04 16.89
N ILE A 24 -3.50 8.97 17.68
CA ILE A 24 -3.17 7.65 17.15
C ILE A 24 -4.29 6.64 17.40
N VAL A 25 -4.26 5.54 16.66
CA VAL A 25 -5.08 4.35 16.96
C VAL A 25 -4.38 3.51 18.03
N GLY A 26 -4.72 3.76 19.29
CA GLY A 26 -4.18 3.03 20.43
C GLY A 26 -4.58 1.55 20.51
N ASN A 27 -5.76 1.18 20.02
CA ASN A 27 -6.19 -0.21 20.00
C ASN A 27 -7.28 -0.43 18.94
N LEU A 28 -7.32 -1.64 18.38
CA LEU A 28 -8.42 -2.13 17.56
C LEU A 28 -9.15 -3.21 18.35
N ASP A 29 -10.28 -2.89 18.98
CA ASP A 29 -10.91 -3.69 20.02
C ASP A 29 -12.23 -4.34 19.56
N GLY A 30 -12.08 -5.40 18.77
CA GLY A 30 -13.17 -6.28 18.38
C GLY A 30 -13.73 -6.00 16.99
N VAL A 31 -14.52 -6.95 16.50
CA VAL A 31 -15.14 -6.88 15.16
C VAL A 31 -16.59 -7.31 15.28
N SER A 32 -17.50 -6.51 14.72
CA SER A 32 -18.90 -6.89 14.52
C SER A 32 -19.12 -7.30 13.08
N ASN A 33 -19.87 -8.39 12.87
CA ASN A 33 -20.39 -8.81 11.57
C ASN A 33 -21.89 -8.47 11.51
N TYR A 34 -22.32 -7.74 10.49
CA TYR A 34 -23.70 -7.25 10.34
C TYR A 34 -24.55 -8.08 9.36
N GLY A 35 -24.06 -9.23 8.92
CA GLY A 35 -24.69 -10.03 7.88
C GLY A 35 -24.21 -9.64 6.49
N GLY A 36 -24.85 -10.21 5.46
CA GLY A 36 -24.38 -10.12 4.08
C GLY A 36 -25.52 -9.86 3.12
N VAL A 37 -25.19 -9.23 1.99
CA VAL A 37 -26.11 -8.86 0.92
C VAL A 37 -25.39 -9.08 -0.40
N GLY A 38 -25.98 -9.87 -1.32
CA GLY A 38 -25.45 -10.02 -2.68
C GLY A 38 -24.03 -10.59 -2.77
N GLY A 39 -23.62 -11.46 -1.84
CA GLY A 39 -22.26 -12.02 -1.80
C GLY A 39 -21.23 -11.12 -1.13
N THR A 40 -21.64 -10.00 -0.52
CA THR A 40 -20.79 -9.11 0.28
C THR A 40 -21.10 -9.25 1.75
N ARG A 41 -20.07 -9.32 2.59
CA ARG A 41 -20.18 -9.35 4.06
C ARG A 41 -19.84 -7.99 4.66
N ALA A 42 -20.63 -7.59 5.66
CA ALA A 42 -20.49 -6.30 6.35
C ALA A 42 -19.77 -6.46 7.70
N TYR A 43 -18.75 -5.63 7.93
CA TYR A 43 -18.04 -5.57 9.20
C TYR A 43 -17.90 -4.15 9.75
N ALA A 44 -17.64 -4.05 11.04
CA ALA A 44 -17.09 -2.86 11.69
C ALA A 44 -16.08 -3.28 12.75
N ILE A 45 -15.05 -2.47 12.95
CA ILE A 45 -13.93 -2.69 13.86
C ILE A 45 -14.01 -1.66 14.99
N GLY A 46 -13.89 -2.12 16.23
CA GLY A 46 -13.79 -1.23 17.38
C GLY A 46 -12.45 -0.50 17.37
N THR A 47 -12.43 0.76 17.79
CA THR A 47 -11.22 1.58 17.84
C THR A 47 -11.11 2.27 19.19
N VAL A 48 -9.91 2.30 19.75
CA VAL A 48 -9.57 3.17 20.87
C VAL A 48 -8.50 4.13 20.40
N SER A 49 -8.81 5.42 20.42
CA SER A 49 -7.84 6.48 20.14
C SER A 49 -6.98 6.79 21.35
N CYS A 50 -5.81 7.38 21.10
CA CYS A 50 -4.97 8.00 22.12
C CYS A 50 -4.63 9.41 21.69
N ASN A 51 -4.62 10.35 22.63
CA ASN A 51 -3.89 11.60 22.46
C ASN A 51 -2.49 11.44 23.07
N ILE A 52 -1.46 11.23 22.25
CA ILE A 52 -0.07 11.07 22.68
C ILE A 52 0.75 12.37 22.58
N GLY A 53 0.10 13.46 22.16
CA GLY A 53 0.70 14.77 22.02
C GLY A 53 0.85 15.49 23.36
N ASP A 54 1.22 16.76 23.30
CA ASP A 54 1.41 17.61 24.48
C ASP A 54 0.31 18.67 24.69
N ASP A 55 -0.68 18.72 23.78
CA ASP A 55 -1.86 19.57 23.87
C ASP A 55 -3.18 18.78 23.78
N VAL A 56 -4.27 19.40 24.20
CA VAL A 56 -5.63 18.82 24.18
C VAL A 56 -6.16 18.73 22.74
N LEU A 57 -6.62 17.55 22.34
CA LEU A 57 -7.25 17.30 21.03
C LEU A 57 -8.75 17.61 21.07
N LEU A 58 -9.30 18.14 19.98
CA LEU A 58 -10.70 18.50 19.84
C LEU A 58 -11.60 17.30 19.49
N TRP A 59 -12.80 17.29 20.06
CA TRP A 59 -13.83 16.27 19.84
C TRP A 59 -15.24 16.88 19.78
N ILE A 60 -15.35 18.06 19.16
CA ILE A 60 -16.53 18.91 19.19
C ILE A 60 -17.60 18.38 18.25
N ASP A 61 -18.70 17.86 18.81
CA ASP A 61 -19.88 17.44 18.07
C ASP A 61 -20.55 18.63 17.35
N GLY A 62 -21.29 18.36 16.28
CA GLY A 62 -22.00 19.42 15.55
C GLY A 62 -21.08 20.35 14.73
N SER A 63 -19.82 19.98 14.51
CA SER A 63 -18.82 20.76 13.78
C SER A 63 -17.87 19.87 12.97
N ASN A 64 -16.90 20.46 12.27
CA ASN A 64 -15.81 19.71 11.63
C ASN A 64 -14.54 19.60 12.50
N GLN A 65 -14.64 19.87 13.81
CA GLN A 65 -13.53 19.82 14.76
C GLN A 65 -13.62 18.56 15.64
N HIS A 66 -13.65 17.40 14.97
CA HIS A 66 -13.53 16.09 15.61
C HIS A 66 -12.91 15.09 14.62
N PRO A 67 -12.40 13.95 15.08
CA PRO A 67 -11.84 12.96 14.18
C PRO A 67 -12.91 12.23 13.38
N VAL A 68 -12.56 11.95 12.12
CA VAL A 68 -13.21 10.96 11.29
C VAL A 68 -12.39 9.67 11.28
N ILE A 69 -13.06 8.52 11.32
CA ILE A 69 -12.43 7.23 11.61
C ILE A 69 -12.70 6.26 10.46
N GLY A 70 -11.65 5.90 9.73
CA GLY A 70 -11.68 4.89 8.67
C GLY A 70 -11.41 3.50 9.22
N GLN A 71 -12.10 2.50 8.68
CA GLN A 71 -11.89 1.09 9.00
C GLN A 71 -11.63 0.32 7.71
N THR A 72 -10.67 -0.61 7.75
CA THR A 72 -10.23 -1.36 6.57
C THR A 72 -9.93 -2.81 6.93
N VAL A 73 -10.06 -3.70 5.94
CA VAL A 73 -9.70 -5.13 6.07
C VAL A 73 -8.77 -5.52 4.92
N TYR A 74 -7.72 -6.27 5.25
CA TYR A 74 -6.69 -6.72 4.31
C TYR A 74 -6.51 -8.24 4.39
N ARG A 75 -5.98 -8.81 3.31
CA ARG A 75 -5.64 -10.23 3.22
C ARG A 75 -4.23 -10.41 2.65
N LEU A 76 -3.45 -11.28 3.28
CA LEU A 76 -2.24 -11.86 2.68
C LEU A 76 -2.56 -13.28 2.19
N LEU A 77 -2.45 -13.51 0.89
CA LEU A 77 -2.64 -14.82 0.27
C LEU A 77 -1.66 -14.99 -0.89
N ASN A 78 -0.90 -16.08 -0.92
CA ASN A 78 0.06 -16.39 -1.99
C ASN A 78 1.01 -15.21 -2.31
N GLY A 79 1.59 -14.61 -1.26
CA GLY A 79 2.53 -13.50 -1.41
C GLY A 79 1.91 -12.14 -1.74
N ARG A 80 0.58 -12.05 -1.89
CA ARG A 80 -0.16 -10.83 -2.23
C ARG A 80 -0.85 -10.24 -1.02
N PHE A 81 -0.48 -9.01 -0.65
CA PHE A 81 -1.13 -8.25 0.43
C PHE A 81 -2.10 -7.22 -0.15
N GLU A 82 -3.40 -7.49 -0.04
CA GLU A 82 -4.46 -6.75 -0.74
C GLU A 82 -5.47 -6.15 0.25
N GLN A 83 -5.97 -4.94 -0.05
CA GLN A 83 -7.06 -4.32 0.71
C GLN A 83 -8.42 -4.85 0.25
N MET A 84 -9.00 -5.74 1.04
CA MET A 84 -10.24 -6.44 0.68
C MET A 84 -11.50 -5.63 0.97
N GLY A 85 -11.40 -4.58 1.79
CA GLY A 85 -12.57 -3.80 2.17
C GLY A 85 -12.23 -2.50 2.87
N GLN A 86 -13.15 -1.55 2.75
CA GLN A 86 -13.11 -0.26 3.42
C GLN A 86 -14.51 0.11 3.90
N SER A 87 -14.60 0.95 4.94
CA SER A 87 -15.85 1.60 5.36
C SER A 87 -15.93 3.03 4.88
N TRP A 88 -17.14 3.60 4.95
CA TRP A 88 -17.30 5.03 5.16
C TRP A 88 -16.80 5.41 6.57
N LEU A 89 -16.61 6.70 6.81
CA LEU A 89 -15.93 7.19 8.00
C LEU A 89 -16.89 7.40 9.16
N LYS A 90 -16.54 6.89 10.34
CA LYS A 90 -17.28 7.22 11.56
C LYS A 90 -16.88 8.61 12.06
N HIS A 91 -17.88 9.46 12.34
CA HIS A 91 -17.66 10.78 12.92
C HIS A 91 -17.58 10.75 14.45
N GLY A 92 -16.57 11.39 15.04
CA GLY A 92 -16.47 11.72 16.46
C GLY A 92 -17.73 12.42 17.00
N PHE A 93 -18.08 12.16 18.26
CA PHE A 93 -19.21 12.86 18.92
C PHE A 93 -19.00 13.12 20.42
N ALA A 94 -18.14 12.34 21.08
CA ALA A 94 -17.75 12.55 22.46
C ALA A 94 -16.47 11.75 22.78
N ALA A 95 -15.59 12.31 23.60
CA ALA A 95 -14.39 11.66 24.11
C ALA A 95 -14.53 11.29 25.59
N LEU A 96 -14.37 10.00 25.94
CA LEU A 96 -14.55 9.51 27.30
C LEU A 96 -13.37 9.76 28.25
N ASN A 97 -12.17 10.11 27.73
CA ASN A 97 -10.98 10.37 28.53
C ASN A 97 -10.57 9.22 29.47
N GLY A 98 -10.43 8.00 28.93
CA GLY A 98 -9.91 6.82 29.63
C GLY A 98 -8.38 6.78 29.72
N SER A 99 -7.82 5.73 30.35
CA SER A 99 -6.38 5.61 30.65
C SER A 99 -5.68 4.44 29.93
N LEU A 100 -6.14 4.06 28.73
CA LEU A 100 -5.51 2.96 27.97
C LEU A 100 -4.11 3.33 27.42
N CYS A 101 -3.86 4.61 27.18
CA CYS A 101 -2.70 5.08 26.44
C CYS A 101 -1.51 5.35 27.37
N ASP A 102 -1.69 6.30 28.29
CA ASP A 102 -0.75 6.64 29.35
C ASP A 102 -1.52 7.23 30.55
N SER A 103 -0.82 7.93 31.44
CA SER A 103 -1.35 8.76 32.51
C SER A 103 -2.25 9.84 31.94
N CYS A 104 -3.56 9.58 31.95
CA CYS A 104 -4.56 10.49 31.40
C CYS A 104 -4.71 11.76 32.24
N ASN A 105 -4.62 12.91 31.58
CA ASN A 105 -5.03 14.22 32.09
C ASN A 105 -6.43 14.56 31.56
N PRO A 106 -7.51 14.08 32.22
CA PRO A 106 -8.84 14.09 31.63
C PRO A 106 -9.41 15.50 31.47
N THR A 107 -10.16 15.68 30.39
CA THR A 107 -10.95 16.88 30.11
C THR A 107 -12.45 16.55 30.04
N GLY A 108 -13.26 17.33 29.32
CA GLY A 108 -14.69 17.07 29.08
C GLY A 108 -14.94 16.34 27.75
N PHE A 109 -16.20 15.98 27.48
CA PHE A 109 -16.58 15.17 26.31
C PHE A 109 -16.22 15.79 24.95
N ASP A 110 -16.08 17.11 24.85
CA ASP A 110 -15.74 17.81 23.61
C ASP A 110 -14.24 17.80 23.29
N THR A 111 -13.43 17.09 24.07
CA THR A 111 -11.96 17.08 23.96
C THR A 111 -11.36 15.77 24.47
N LEU A 112 -10.23 15.35 23.90
CA LEU A 112 -9.42 14.26 24.42
C LEU A 112 -8.14 14.81 25.06
N GLY A 113 -8.06 14.69 26.39
CA GLY A 113 -6.92 15.17 27.17
C GLY A 113 -5.62 14.42 26.86
N VAL A 114 -4.49 15.06 27.19
CA VAL A 114 -3.14 14.50 26.99
C VAL A 114 -2.98 13.18 27.75
N GLY A 115 -2.46 12.16 27.07
CA GLY A 115 -2.30 10.80 27.59
C GLY A 115 -3.60 10.00 27.71
N CYS A 116 -4.75 10.61 27.40
CA CYS A 116 -6.05 9.97 27.51
C CYS A 116 -6.42 9.14 26.27
N SER A 117 -7.37 8.23 26.47
CA SER A 117 -7.89 7.34 25.44
C SER A 117 -9.40 7.52 25.24
N ASP A 118 -9.91 7.39 24.02
CA ASP A 118 -11.35 7.33 23.76
C ASP A 118 -11.74 6.05 22.99
N PRO A 119 -12.55 5.16 23.59
CA PRO A 119 -13.03 3.93 22.95
C PRO A 119 -14.35 4.12 22.19
N TYR A 120 -14.38 3.67 20.94
CA TYR A 120 -15.58 3.41 20.16
C TYR A 120 -15.69 1.94 19.82
N SER A 121 -16.71 1.28 20.36
CA SER A 121 -17.01 -0.11 20.00
C SER A 121 -17.27 -0.26 18.50
N SER A 122 -17.08 -1.48 17.98
CA SER A 122 -17.48 -1.84 16.61
C SER A 122 -18.96 -1.53 16.33
N GLY A 123 -19.82 -1.54 17.36
CA GLY A 123 -21.22 -1.12 17.27
C GLY A 123 -21.39 0.34 16.87
N LEU A 124 -20.65 1.24 17.54
CA LEU A 124 -20.66 2.69 17.26
C LEU A 124 -19.97 2.97 15.91
N ASN A 125 -18.86 2.29 15.64
CA ASN A 125 -18.12 2.39 14.39
C ASN A 125 -18.86 1.82 13.17
N GLY A 126 -19.87 0.97 13.39
CA GLY A 126 -20.76 0.45 12.35
C GLY A 126 -22.12 1.14 12.26
N GLN A 127 -22.35 2.25 12.97
CA GLN A 127 -23.64 2.93 12.99
C GLN A 127 -23.83 3.80 11.73
N GLN A 128 -24.58 3.29 10.75
CA GLN A 128 -24.75 3.91 9.42
C GLN A 128 -25.16 5.40 9.43
N SER A 129 -26.00 5.81 10.39
CA SER A 129 -26.45 7.20 10.51
C SER A 129 -25.31 8.16 10.85
N ASN A 130 -24.20 7.65 11.39
CA ASN A 130 -23.01 8.40 11.78
C ASN A 130 -21.78 8.07 10.90
N LEU A 131 -22.02 7.43 9.74
CA LEU A 131 -20.99 7.14 8.74
C LEU A 131 -21.08 8.14 7.58
N GLY A 132 -19.99 8.82 7.27
CA GLY A 132 -19.85 9.82 6.21
C GLY A 132 -18.92 9.36 5.08
N THR A 133 -19.16 9.86 3.86
CA THR A 133 -18.31 9.52 2.70
C THR A 133 -16.88 10.05 2.87
N LYS A 134 -15.88 9.27 2.42
CA LYS A 134 -14.47 9.71 2.37
C LYS A 134 -14.24 10.88 1.40
N THR A 135 -15.15 11.08 0.45
CA THR A 135 -14.98 12.02 -0.66
C THR A 135 -14.85 13.49 -0.27
N GLN A 136 -15.29 13.83 0.94
CA GLN A 136 -15.30 15.20 1.46
C GLN A 136 -14.12 15.51 2.37
N VAL A 137 -13.22 14.56 2.57
CA VAL A 137 -12.11 14.67 3.53
C VAL A 137 -10.80 14.91 2.81
N ASN A 138 -10.09 15.94 3.24
CA ASN A 138 -8.69 16.14 2.96
C ASN A 138 -7.87 15.54 4.10
N ALA A 139 -7.26 14.37 3.89
CA ALA A 139 -6.51 13.67 4.94
C ALA A 139 -5.19 14.34 5.32
N TRP A 140 -4.63 15.19 4.45
CA TRP A 140 -3.43 15.95 4.77
C TRP A 140 -3.72 17.06 5.78
N THR A 141 -4.84 17.76 5.63
CA THR A 141 -5.23 18.88 6.50
C THR A 141 -6.22 18.50 7.59
N GLY A 142 -6.72 17.26 7.56
CA GLY A 142 -7.82 16.80 8.41
C GLY A 142 -9.18 17.44 8.13
N PHE A 143 -9.26 18.40 7.19
CA PHE A 143 -10.47 19.16 6.93
C PHE A 143 -11.55 18.33 6.24
N TYR A 144 -12.80 18.52 6.67
CA TYR A 144 -13.99 18.04 5.98
C TYR A 144 -15.16 18.99 6.18
N ASN A 145 -16.18 18.85 5.33
CA ASN A 145 -17.39 19.66 5.41
C ASN A 145 -18.32 19.18 6.54
N TRP A 146 -18.93 20.13 7.26
CA TRP A 146 -20.03 19.87 8.19
C TRP A 146 -21.30 20.63 7.80
N PRO A 147 -22.50 20.02 7.83
CA PRO A 147 -22.74 18.60 8.10
C PRO A 147 -22.16 17.71 7.00
N PHE A 148 -21.71 16.51 7.38
CA PHE A 148 -21.07 15.58 6.45
C PHE A 148 -22.07 14.88 5.52
N GLY A 149 -21.56 14.48 4.35
CA GLY A 149 -22.31 13.78 3.33
C GLY A 149 -22.87 12.45 3.83
N GLY A 150 -24.18 12.29 3.70
CA GLY A 150 -24.88 11.08 4.12
C GLY A 150 -25.24 11.02 5.61
N ALA A 151 -25.03 12.10 6.38
CA ALA A 151 -25.46 12.15 7.78
C ALA A 151 -26.93 11.73 7.95
N GLY A 152 -27.19 10.91 8.97
CA GLY A 152 -28.54 10.39 9.28
C GLY A 152 -29.06 9.30 8.35
N GLN A 153 -28.36 8.98 7.25
CA GLN A 153 -28.83 7.97 6.28
C GLN A 153 -28.48 6.54 6.71
N GLY A 154 -29.39 5.61 6.42
CA GLY A 154 -29.22 4.17 6.60
C GLY A 154 -29.73 3.39 5.39
N GLY A 155 -29.39 2.10 5.33
CA GLY A 155 -29.71 1.23 4.22
C GLY A 155 -29.70 -0.24 4.62
N ASN A 156 -29.41 -1.12 3.66
CA ASN A 156 -29.26 -2.55 3.94
C ASN A 156 -28.05 -2.84 4.86
N ALA A 157 -27.82 -4.11 5.21
CA ALA A 157 -26.78 -4.50 6.17
C ALA A 157 -25.36 -4.06 5.79
N ILE A 158 -25.01 -4.00 4.50
CA ILE A 158 -23.66 -3.65 4.01
C ILE A 158 -23.45 -2.15 3.84
N PHE A 159 -24.52 -1.35 3.78
CA PHE A 159 -24.45 0.08 3.51
C PHE A 159 -23.49 0.78 4.49
N LYS A 160 -22.53 1.53 3.94
CA LYS A 160 -21.48 2.33 4.61
C LYS A 160 -20.47 1.57 5.50
N ARG A 161 -20.71 0.32 5.84
CA ARG A 161 -19.83 -0.51 6.67
C ARG A 161 -18.65 -1.05 5.86
N VAL A 162 -17.68 -1.69 6.52
CA VAL A 162 -16.61 -2.40 5.79
C VAL A 162 -17.23 -3.50 4.96
N GLN A 163 -17.09 -3.41 3.64
CA GLN A 163 -17.59 -4.42 2.70
C GLN A 163 -16.45 -5.33 2.24
N VAL A 164 -16.59 -6.63 2.44
CA VAL A 164 -15.64 -7.66 1.97
C VAL A 164 -16.41 -8.72 1.20
N ALA A 165 -15.93 -9.13 0.02
CA ALA A 165 -16.59 -10.18 -0.75
C ALA A 165 -16.55 -11.54 0.00
N GLU A 166 -17.65 -12.28 -0.04
CA GLU A 166 -17.73 -13.62 0.55
C GLU A 166 -16.82 -14.61 -0.17
N ALA A 167 -16.62 -14.43 -1.48
CA ALA A 167 -15.68 -15.22 -2.27
C ALA A 167 -14.26 -15.13 -1.70
N ASP A 168 -13.82 -13.94 -1.31
CA ASP A 168 -12.50 -13.73 -0.73
C ASP A 168 -12.33 -14.34 0.65
N LEU A 169 -13.36 -14.24 1.49
CA LEU A 169 -13.39 -14.89 2.80
C LEU A 169 -13.31 -16.41 2.70
N ASN A 170 -13.84 -16.98 1.61
CA ASN A 170 -13.81 -18.42 1.34
C ASN A 170 -12.47 -18.88 0.74
N ALA A 171 -11.68 -17.99 0.15
CA ALA A 171 -10.38 -18.32 -0.45
C ALA A 171 -9.24 -18.53 0.57
N GLY A 172 -9.45 -18.19 1.85
CA GLY A 172 -8.45 -18.39 2.91
C GLY A 172 -7.55 -17.16 3.13
N GLY A 173 -6.28 -17.37 3.46
CA GLY A 173 -5.29 -16.30 3.72
C GLY A 173 -5.19 -15.84 5.18
N LEU A 174 -4.18 -15.02 5.46
CA LEU A 174 -4.02 -14.29 6.72
C LEU A 174 -4.79 -12.98 6.63
N TRP A 175 -5.52 -12.61 7.68
CA TRP A 175 -6.41 -11.45 7.67
C TRP A 175 -5.95 -10.40 8.65
N TYR A 176 -6.15 -9.13 8.29
CA TYR A 176 -5.75 -7.98 9.09
C TYR A 176 -6.85 -6.91 9.06
N GLY A 177 -7.06 -6.24 10.19
CA GLY A 177 -7.94 -5.09 10.32
C GLY A 177 -7.13 -3.84 10.53
N GLY A 178 -7.52 -2.75 9.88
CA GLY A 178 -6.92 -1.43 10.02
C GLY A 178 -7.91 -0.42 10.60
N GLY A 179 -7.36 0.58 11.27
CA GLY A 179 -8.07 1.80 11.65
C GLY A 179 -7.19 3.02 11.38
N GLN A 180 -7.82 4.14 11.05
CA GLN A 180 -7.15 5.42 10.84
C GLN A 180 -8.01 6.56 11.37
N TYR A 181 -7.42 7.48 12.12
CA TYR A 181 -8.05 8.72 12.59
C TYR A 181 -7.56 9.89 11.75
N VAL A 182 -8.44 10.81 11.39
CA VAL A 182 -8.05 12.04 10.68
C VAL A 182 -8.79 13.19 11.36
N THR A 183 -8.08 14.21 11.83
CA THR A 183 -8.66 15.39 12.49
C THR A 183 -7.88 16.66 12.16
N PRO A 184 -8.52 17.84 12.07
CA PRO A 184 -7.84 19.07 11.63
C PRO A 184 -6.72 19.56 12.55
N ASP A 185 -6.86 19.41 13.86
CA ASP A 185 -5.93 19.94 14.87
C ASP A 185 -4.63 19.12 14.98
N ASP A 186 -4.74 17.80 14.89
CA ASP A 186 -3.61 16.87 14.71
C ASP A 186 -2.82 17.17 13.42
N ALA A 187 -3.54 17.35 12.30
CA ALA A 187 -2.94 17.71 11.02
C ALA A 187 -2.29 19.10 11.03
N ALA A 188 -2.89 20.07 11.72
CA ALA A 188 -2.33 21.41 11.88
C ALA A 188 -1.07 21.41 12.77
N ALA A 189 -0.96 20.48 13.72
CA ALA A 189 0.23 20.25 14.54
C ALA A 189 1.35 19.52 13.76
N GLY A 190 1.03 18.89 12.62
CA GLY A 190 1.97 18.12 11.82
C GLY A 190 2.17 16.69 12.32
N ASN A 191 1.20 16.14 13.07
CA ASN A 191 1.25 14.81 13.69
C ASN A 191 0.51 13.72 12.91
N GLN A 192 -0.21 14.06 11.84
CA GLN A 192 -1.11 13.16 11.11
C GLN A 192 -0.49 11.89 10.48
N ASN A 193 0.83 11.74 10.45
CA ASN A 193 1.49 10.62 9.75
C ASN A 193 1.65 9.35 10.61
N ASN A 194 1.29 9.37 11.89
CA ASN A 194 1.25 8.20 12.77
C ASN A 194 -0.20 7.75 13.10
N ASN A 195 -1.19 8.32 12.41
CA ASN A 195 -2.62 8.20 12.74
C ASN A 195 -3.30 6.87 12.38
N SER A 196 -2.52 5.88 11.92
CA SER A 196 -2.99 4.58 11.43
C SER A 196 -2.45 3.45 12.29
N SER A 197 -3.20 2.36 12.40
CA SER A 197 -2.73 1.14 13.07
C SER A 197 -3.42 -0.09 12.51
N TRP A 198 -2.82 -1.25 12.74
CA TRP A 198 -3.35 -2.52 12.25
C TRP A 198 -3.28 -3.63 13.30
N ARG A 199 -4.10 -4.67 13.10
CA ARG A 199 -4.14 -5.85 13.98
C ARG A 199 -4.50 -7.11 13.20
N PRO A 200 -3.83 -8.25 13.44
CA PRO A 200 -4.23 -9.54 12.88
C PRO A 200 -5.64 -9.93 13.29
N LEU A 201 -6.37 -10.51 12.35
CA LEU A 201 -7.69 -11.07 12.53
C LEU A 201 -7.64 -12.58 12.33
N SER A 202 -8.30 -13.32 13.22
CA SER A 202 -8.68 -14.71 12.94
C SER A 202 -9.98 -14.74 12.13
N ARG A 203 -10.11 -15.75 11.27
CA ARG A 203 -11.30 -16.00 10.45
C ARG A 203 -11.88 -17.38 10.75
N ASN A 204 -13.16 -17.43 11.11
CA ASN A 204 -13.94 -18.67 11.21
C ASN A 204 -15.24 -18.52 10.41
N GLY A 205 -15.29 -19.14 9.23
CA GLY A 205 -16.34 -18.88 8.24
C GLY A 205 -16.33 -17.40 7.83
N PHE A 206 -17.45 -16.71 8.04
CA PHE A 206 -17.58 -15.27 7.85
C PHE A 206 -17.37 -14.46 9.15
N THR A 207 -16.91 -15.08 10.23
CA THR A 207 -16.61 -14.34 11.46
C THR A 207 -15.14 -13.94 11.45
N LEU A 208 -14.89 -12.63 11.54
CA LEU A 208 -13.57 -12.07 11.81
C LEU A 208 -13.49 -11.69 13.29
N GLN A 209 -12.35 -11.94 13.94
CA GLN A 209 -12.10 -11.56 15.34
C GLN A 209 -10.66 -11.08 15.51
N VAL A 210 -10.46 -10.02 16.29
CA VAL A 210 -9.13 -9.52 16.61
C VAL A 210 -8.29 -10.56 17.35
N THR A 211 -7.01 -10.63 17.01
CA THR A 211 -6.03 -11.51 17.66
C THR A 211 -4.72 -10.75 17.87
N SER A 212 -3.82 -11.30 18.71
CA SER A 212 -2.55 -10.63 19.07
C SER A 212 -2.79 -9.20 19.59
N PHE A 213 -1.78 -8.31 19.58
CA PHE A 213 -1.89 -6.90 19.96
C PHE A 213 -2.04 -5.98 18.72
N THR A 214 -2.52 -4.75 18.90
CA THR A 214 -2.51 -3.72 17.83
C THR A 214 -1.08 -3.23 17.60
N ARG A 215 -0.63 -3.18 16.35
CA ARG A 215 0.60 -2.49 15.96
C ARG A 215 0.24 -1.03 15.75
N ARG A 216 0.53 -0.24 16.79
CA ARG A 216 0.22 1.19 16.84
C ARG A 216 1.08 1.94 15.82
N GLU A 217 0.56 3.06 15.33
CA GLU A 217 1.30 4.05 14.52
C GLU A 217 1.88 3.51 13.20
N GLN A 218 1.33 2.38 12.72
CA GLN A 218 1.76 1.74 11.48
C GLN A 218 0.58 1.62 10.51
N ALA A 219 0.80 2.00 9.25
CA ALA A 219 -0.14 1.67 8.19
C ALA A 219 -0.33 0.14 8.05
N PRO A 220 -1.49 -0.34 7.60
CA PRO A 220 -1.73 -1.78 7.46
C PRO A 220 -0.77 -2.53 6.54
N VAL A 221 -0.10 -1.85 5.60
CA VAL A 221 0.90 -2.46 4.71
C VAL A 221 2.10 -3.05 5.47
N TYR A 222 2.40 -2.53 6.68
CA TYR A 222 3.43 -3.09 7.57
C TYR A 222 3.16 -4.54 7.98
N ALA A 223 1.89 -4.97 7.94
CA ALA A 223 1.54 -6.36 8.22
C ALA A 223 2.14 -7.34 7.19
N TRP A 224 2.35 -6.89 5.94
CA TRP A 224 3.04 -7.71 4.95
C TRP A 224 4.50 -7.92 5.33
N LYS A 225 5.22 -6.85 5.72
CA LYS A 225 6.60 -6.94 6.20
C LYS A 225 6.74 -7.77 7.48
N GLU A 226 5.76 -7.71 8.38
CA GLU A 226 5.76 -8.57 9.57
C GLU A 226 5.59 -10.06 9.20
N ALA A 227 4.77 -10.37 8.20
CA ALA A 227 4.51 -11.73 7.76
C ALA A 227 5.60 -12.31 6.84
N ASP A 228 6.24 -11.47 6.03
CA ASP A 228 7.37 -11.79 5.17
C ASP A 228 8.50 -10.76 5.35
N ALA A 229 9.57 -11.18 6.03
CA ALA A 229 10.72 -10.34 6.30
C ALA A 229 11.49 -9.93 5.01
N GLY A 230 11.27 -10.60 3.88
CA GLY A 230 11.86 -10.28 2.58
C GLY A 230 11.19 -9.12 1.85
N VAL A 231 10.04 -8.64 2.33
CA VAL A 231 9.35 -7.46 1.75
C VAL A 231 10.23 -6.24 1.94
N ASP A 232 10.46 -5.46 0.89
CA ASP A 232 11.02 -4.13 1.01
C ASP A 232 9.89 -3.14 1.29
N LEU A 233 10.06 -2.24 2.27
CA LEU A 233 9.03 -1.31 2.69
C LEU A 233 9.63 0.10 2.83
N GLN A 234 9.02 1.04 2.11
CA GLN A 234 9.44 2.43 2.01
C GLN A 234 8.31 3.37 2.46
N GLU A 235 8.64 4.33 3.32
CA GLU A 235 7.76 5.46 3.65
C GLU A 235 8.09 6.63 2.73
N LEU A 236 7.08 7.17 2.06
CA LEU A 236 7.25 8.16 1.00
C LEU A 236 6.53 9.44 1.39
N HIS A 237 7.30 10.43 1.85
CA HIS A 237 6.77 11.75 2.18
C HIS A 237 6.71 12.63 0.95
N VAL A 238 5.52 13.14 0.63
CA VAL A 238 5.35 14.14 -0.41
C VAL A 238 5.69 15.51 0.18
N SER A 239 6.60 16.24 -0.46
CA SER A 239 7.05 17.53 0.05
C SER A 239 5.89 18.53 0.21
N GLY A 240 5.72 19.03 1.44
CA GLY A 240 4.64 19.96 1.80
C GLY A 240 3.24 19.34 1.88
N GLU A 241 3.18 18.01 1.91
CA GLU A 241 1.95 17.23 1.77
C GLU A 241 2.02 15.93 2.61
N GLY A 242 1.10 15.00 2.42
CA GLY A 242 1.00 13.75 3.18
C GLY A 242 1.98 12.68 2.69
N MET A 243 1.67 11.43 3.03
CA MET A 243 2.57 10.31 2.76
C MET A 243 1.88 9.11 2.10
N PHE A 244 2.71 8.33 1.42
CA PHE A 244 2.42 6.98 0.96
C PHE A 244 3.33 5.98 1.67
N ASN A 245 2.96 4.71 1.63
CA ASN A 245 3.81 3.59 2.01
C ASN A 245 3.85 2.63 0.82
N LEU A 246 5.03 2.27 0.35
CA LEU A 246 5.23 1.28 -0.70
C LEU A 246 5.84 0.03 -0.09
N ALA A 247 5.20 -1.12 -0.29
CA ALA A 247 5.80 -2.41 -0.04
C ALA A 247 5.99 -3.18 -1.34
N ALA A 248 7.11 -3.88 -1.48
CA ALA A 248 7.44 -4.63 -2.68
C ALA A 248 8.15 -5.94 -2.36
N ARG A 249 7.92 -6.97 -3.18
CA ARG A 249 8.58 -8.28 -3.05
C ARG A 249 8.72 -8.94 -4.42
N ALA A 250 9.87 -9.54 -4.67
CA ALA A 250 10.12 -10.40 -5.83
C ALA A 250 10.29 -11.86 -5.39
N TYR A 251 9.55 -12.78 -5.99
CA TYR A 251 9.59 -14.22 -5.69
C TYR A 251 10.23 -14.98 -6.86
N ASP A 252 11.18 -15.87 -6.55
CA ASP A 252 11.80 -16.74 -7.56
C ASP A 252 10.85 -17.90 -7.89
N ASN A 253 10.51 -18.06 -9.16
CA ASN A 253 9.63 -19.14 -9.64
C ASN A 253 10.40 -20.45 -9.86
N GLY A 254 11.74 -20.43 -9.78
CA GLY A 254 12.61 -21.60 -9.95
C GLY A 254 12.82 -22.02 -11.41
N ASP A 255 12.34 -21.23 -12.36
CA ASP A 255 12.42 -21.47 -13.81
C ASP A 255 13.12 -20.32 -14.58
N GLY A 256 13.76 -19.40 -13.85
CA GLY A 256 14.39 -18.20 -14.40
C GLY A 256 13.46 -17.00 -14.49
N THR A 257 12.17 -17.16 -14.18
CA THR A 257 11.22 -16.05 -14.02
C THR A 257 11.03 -15.65 -12.56
N TRP A 258 10.54 -14.43 -12.36
CA TRP A 258 10.32 -13.85 -11.04
C TRP A 258 8.99 -13.10 -10.99
N ASP A 259 8.19 -13.39 -9.97
CA ASP A 259 6.95 -12.66 -9.70
C ASP A 259 7.25 -11.40 -8.89
N TYR A 260 6.92 -10.23 -9.42
CA TYR A 260 7.02 -8.95 -8.72
C TYR A 260 5.66 -8.52 -8.21
N GLU A 261 5.55 -8.25 -6.92
CA GLU A 261 4.34 -7.79 -6.24
C GLU A 261 4.62 -6.45 -5.55
N TYR A 262 3.76 -5.46 -5.79
CA TYR A 262 3.82 -4.13 -5.18
C TYR A 262 2.48 -3.81 -4.51
N ALA A 263 2.54 -3.17 -3.35
CA ALA A 263 1.39 -2.67 -2.60
C ALA A 263 1.66 -1.20 -2.21
N LEU A 264 0.97 -0.27 -2.88
CA LEU A 264 1.09 1.16 -2.61
C LEU A 264 -0.12 1.63 -1.81
N HIS A 265 0.10 2.02 -0.57
CA HIS A 265 -0.93 2.55 0.33
C HIS A 265 -0.79 4.06 0.47
N ASN A 266 -1.83 4.80 0.12
CA ASN A 266 -1.89 6.24 0.40
C ASN A 266 -2.41 6.43 1.82
N GLN A 267 -1.57 6.92 2.72
CA GLN A 267 -1.98 7.11 4.12
C GLN A 267 -2.64 8.47 4.32
N THR A 268 -1.98 9.57 3.93
CA THR A 268 -2.46 10.94 4.23
C THR A 268 -2.41 11.88 3.03
N SER A 269 -1.88 11.45 1.88
CA SER A 269 -1.76 12.33 0.71
C SER A 269 -3.13 12.63 0.09
N HIS A 270 -3.55 13.89 0.20
CA HIS A 270 -4.64 14.45 -0.56
C HIS A 270 -4.32 14.58 -2.06
N LEU A 271 -3.05 14.69 -2.47
CA LEU A 271 -2.72 14.70 -3.89
C LEU A 271 -3.20 13.43 -4.59
N SER A 272 -3.15 12.28 -3.89
CA SER A 272 -3.47 10.96 -4.46
C SER A 272 -2.56 10.58 -5.63
N ALA A 273 -2.54 9.31 -6.01
CA ALA A 273 -1.78 8.87 -7.18
C ALA A 273 -2.70 8.47 -8.34
N ASP A 274 -2.24 8.67 -9.57
CA ASP A 274 -2.91 8.27 -10.82
C ASP A 274 -2.07 7.35 -11.71
N SER A 275 -0.79 7.15 -11.39
CA SER A 275 0.04 6.17 -12.08
C SER A 275 1.08 5.51 -11.16
N PHE A 276 1.51 4.32 -11.57
CA PHE A 276 2.64 3.61 -10.99
C PHE A 276 3.47 2.99 -12.12
N SER A 277 4.77 3.25 -12.14
CA SER A 277 5.67 2.80 -13.21
C SER A 277 6.90 2.11 -12.63
N VAL A 278 7.15 0.90 -13.13
CA VAL A 278 8.31 0.07 -12.76
C VAL A 278 9.25 -0.01 -13.97
N PRO A 279 10.54 0.34 -13.82
CA PRO A 279 11.50 0.21 -14.92
C PRO A 279 11.69 -1.26 -15.30
N ALA A 280 11.71 -1.53 -16.61
CA ALA A 280 11.76 -2.86 -17.21
C ALA A 280 12.53 -2.85 -18.55
N VAL A 281 13.61 -2.06 -18.64
CA VAL A 281 14.42 -1.92 -19.86
C VAL A 281 15.04 -3.26 -20.25
N GLY A 282 14.71 -3.75 -21.44
CA GLY A 282 15.23 -5.05 -21.93
C GLY A 282 14.68 -6.27 -21.18
N VAL A 283 13.59 -6.10 -20.42
CA VAL A 283 12.93 -7.17 -19.66
C VAL A 283 11.70 -7.64 -20.41
N SER A 284 11.49 -8.95 -20.48
CA SER A 284 10.22 -9.53 -20.94
C SER A 284 9.30 -9.71 -19.74
N THR A 285 8.06 -9.23 -19.86
CA THR A 285 7.05 -9.32 -18.81
C THR A 285 5.82 -10.12 -19.24
N SER A 286 5.12 -10.68 -18.26
CA SER A 286 3.83 -11.36 -18.44
C SER A 286 3.00 -11.30 -17.17
N ASP A 287 1.78 -11.84 -17.22
CA ASP A 287 0.89 -12.02 -16.07
C ASP A 287 0.64 -10.73 -15.27
N GLU A 288 0.56 -9.62 -15.98
CA GLU A 288 0.31 -8.30 -15.44
C GLU A 288 -1.05 -8.28 -14.72
N GLY A 289 -1.07 -7.69 -13.54
CA GLY A 289 -2.28 -7.61 -12.73
C GLY A 289 -2.37 -6.33 -11.93
N PHE A 290 -3.60 -5.91 -11.70
CA PHE A 290 -3.96 -4.78 -10.87
C PHE A 290 -5.01 -5.23 -9.86
N HIS A 291 -5.01 -4.62 -8.67
CA HIS A 291 -6.11 -4.75 -7.72
C HIS A 291 -6.28 -3.45 -6.95
N ASP A 292 -7.52 -2.99 -6.84
CA ASP A 292 -7.93 -1.90 -5.96
C ASP A 292 -9.04 -2.35 -5.00
N VAL A 293 -9.40 -1.46 -4.09
CA VAL A 293 -10.55 -1.66 -3.20
C VAL A 293 -11.79 -1.00 -3.79
N ALA A 294 -12.90 -1.73 -3.82
CA ALA A 294 -14.16 -1.19 -4.34
C ALA A 294 -14.64 0.04 -3.55
N TYR A 295 -15.08 1.07 -4.27
CA TYR A 295 -15.91 2.16 -3.74
C TYR A 295 -17.38 1.75 -3.75
N HIS A 296 -18.15 2.18 -2.76
CA HIS A 296 -19.47 1.61 -2.53
C HIS A 296 -20.44 2.59 -1.89
N SER A 297 -21.68 2.16 -1.70
CA SER A 297 -22.70 2.91 -0.95
C SER A 297 -23.02 4.29 -1.56
N GLY A 298 -22.82 4.44 -2.87
CA GLY A 298 -23.08 5.67 -3.61
C GLY A 298 -21.92 6.64 -3.68
N ASP A 299 -20.70 6.23 -3.29
CA ASP A 299 -19.50 7.01 -3.63
C ASP A 299 -19.42 7.21 -5.15
N PRO A 300 -19.05 8.42 -5.61
CA PRO A 300 -19.12 8.79 -7.02
C PRO A 300 -17.92 8.29 -7.84
N TYR A 301 -16.92 7.71 -7.17
CA TYR A 301 -15.68 7.30 -7.80
C TYR A 301 -15.91 6.13 -8.73
N ASP A 302 -15.34 6.24 -9.92
CA ASP A 302 -15.25 5.14 -10.86
C ASP A 302 -14.31 4.07 -10.29
N GLY A 303 -14.71 2.81 -10.42
CA GLY A 303 -13.94 1.64 -10.02
C GLY A 303 -13.28 0.94 -11.22
N THR A 304 -13.16 1.61 -12.37
CA THR A 304 -12.42 1.08 -13.52
C THR A 304 -10.95 0.88 -13.15
N ASP A 305 -10.49 -0.36 -13.27
CA ASP A 305 -9.11 -0.77 -13.04
C ASP A 305 -8.12 0.02 -13.91
N TRP A 306 -6.90 0.21 -13.41
CA TRP A 306 -5.85 0.87 -14.18
C TRP A 306 -5.33 -0.10 -15.25
N PRO A 307 -5.50 0.19 -16.55
CA PRO A 307 -4.89 -0.62 -17.59
C PRO A 307 -3.36 -0.55 -17.47
N VAL A 308 -2.74 -1.70 -17.72
CA VAL A 308 -1.29 -1.78 -17.88
C VAL A 308 -0.89 -1.37 -19.30
N THR A 309 0.20 -0.63 -19.42
CA THR A 309 0.89 -0.34 -20.67
C THR A 309 2.32 -0.85 -20.55
N GLU A 310 2.68 -1.74 -21.48
CA GLU A 310 4.03 -2.25 -21.65
C GLU A 310 4.71 -1.53 -22.82
N GLY A 311 5.95 -1.13 -22.64
CA GLY A 311 6.72 -0.56 -23.74
C GLY A 311 8.20 -0.44 -23.41
N GLY A 312 8.97 -1.47 -23.78
CA GLY A 312 10.45 -1.56 -23.89
C GLY A 312 11.33 -1.22 -22.68
N ASN A 313 10.86 -0.33 -21.81
CA ASN A 313 11.60 0.36 -20.76
C ASN A 313 10.88 0.38 -19.41
N ALA A 314 9.56 0.15 -19.37
CA ALA A 314 8.79 0.13 -18.13
C ALA A 314 7.47 -0.65 -18.27
N VAL A 315 6.95 -1.13 -17.14
CA VAL A 315 5.58 -1.59 -16.95
C VAL A 315 4.84 -0.50 -16.18
N THR A 316 3.79 0.08 -16.76
CA THR A 316 3.09 1.23 -16.17
C THR A 316 1.59 0.99 -16.07
N TRP A 317 1.01 1.26 -14.91
CA TRP A 317 -0.43 1.33 -14.70
C TRP A 317 -0.85 2.78 -14.57
N THR A 318 -1.89 3.18 -15.29
CA THR A 318 -2.38 4.57 -15.30
C THR A 318 -3.89 4.60 -15.21
N ALA A 319 -4.44 5.51 -14.39
CA ALA A 319 -5.87 5.74 -14.30
C ALA A 319 -6.45 6.26 -15.64
N VAL A 320 -7.69 5.87 -15.97
CA VAL A 320 -8.28 6.12 -17.31
C VAL A 320 -8.85 7.54 -17.46
N ASP A 321 -9.92 7.86 -16.74
CA ASP A 321 -10.82 8.98 -17.09
C ASP A 321 -10.37 10.38 -16.63
N MET A 322 -9.26 10.47 -15.87
CA MET A 322 -8.58 11.70 -15.40
C MET A 322 -9.46 12.92 -15.05
N GLY A 323 -10.69 12.69 -14.58
CA GLY A 323 -11.66 13.68 -14.12
C GLY A 323 -11.94 13.53 -12.62
N THR A 324 -12.87 14.32 -12.06
CA THR A 324 -13.12 14.38 -10.60
C THR A 324 -13.39 13.02 -9.93
N ASN A 325 -14.00 12.10 -10.67
CA ASN A 325 -14.40 10.79 -10.17
C ASN A 325 -13.42 9.67 -10.52
N THR A 326 -12.25 9.99 -11.09
CA THR A 326 -11.24 8.99 -11.43
C THR A 326 -10.93 8.08 -10.25
N ASN A 327 -10.66 6.81 -10.59
CA ASN A 327 -10.13 5.79 -9.71
C ASN A 327 -8.69 6.10 -9.24
N ALA A 328 -8.41 7.30 -8.74
CA ALA A 328 -7.10 7.64 -8.20
C ALA A 328 -6.88 6.91 -6.87
N LEU A 329 -5.63 6.56 -6.54
CA LEU A 329 -5.27 5.99 -5.24
C LEU A 329 -5.44 7.04 -4.14
N ARG A 330 -6.60 7.03 -3.48
CA ARG A 330 -7.00 8.00 -2.46
C ARG A 330 -6.52 7.59 -1.07
N TRP A 331 -6.53 8.54 -0.14
CA TRP A 331 -6.10 8.28 1.23
C TRP A 331 -6.91 7.14 1.87
N GLY A 332 -6.25 6.35 2.72
CA GLY A 332 -6.80 5.18 3.37
C GLY A 332 -7.18 4.05 2.39
N THR A 333 -6.66 4.07 1.17
CA THR A 333 -6.76 2.96 0.21
C THR A 333 -5.37 2.47 -0.23
N MET A 334 -5.32 1.23 -0.73
CA MET A 334 -4.13 0.55 -1.20
C MET A 334 -4.41 -0.10 -2.54
N TYR A 335 -3.56 0.16 -3.53
CA TYR A 335 -3.60 -0.49 -4.83
C TYR A 335 -2.39 -1.42 -4.98
N ASN A 336 -2.58 -2.49 -5.73
CA ASN A 336 -1.59 -3.51 -5.98
C ASN A 336 -1.26 -3.59 -7.46
N PHE A 337 0.02 -3.74 -7.76
CA PHE A 337 0.58 -3.86 -9.10
C PHE A 337 1.44 -5.11 -9.13
N ARG A 338 1.33 -5.92 -10.18
CA ARG A 338 2.08 -7.17 -10.27
C ARG A 338 2.35 -7.56 -11.71
N PHE A 339 3.43 -8.29 -11.91
CA PHE A 339 3.81 -8.90 -13.17
C PHE A 339 4.91 -9.94 -12.94
N THR A 340 5.05 -10.86 -13.86
CA THR A 340 6.17 -11.79 -13.96
C THR A 340 7.24 -11.19 -14.87
N ALA A 341 8.51 -11.30 -14.51
CA ALA A 341 9.63 -10.89 -15.35
C ALA A 341 10.61 -12.04 -15.59
N ASN A 342 11.32 -12.02 -16.71
CA ASN A 342 12.37 -12.99 -17.03
C ASN A 342 13.74 -12.65 -16.39
N THR A 343 13.78 -11.76 -15.41
CA THR A 343 15.01 -11.32 -14.74
C THR A 343 14.86 -11.29 -13.23
N ALA A 344 15.96 -11.58 -12.54
CA ALA A 344 16.06 -11.48 -11.08
C ALA A 344 15.96 -10.02 -10.58
N PRO A 345 15.56 -9.80 -9.32
CA PRO A 345 15.39 -8.46 -8.80
C PRO A 345 16.72 -7.74 -8.62
N THR A 346 16.74 -6.45 -8.93
CA THR A 346 17.75 -5.50 -8.50
C THR A 346 17.10 -4.37 -7.71
N THR A 347 17.91 -3.45 -7.18
CA THR A 347 17.43 -2.20 -6.61
C THR A 347 17.34 -1.13 -7.70
N GLY A 348 16.20 -0.46 -7.79
CA GLY A 348 15.99 0.65 -8.71
C GLY A 348 14.80 1.52 -8.30
N ASP A 349 14.59 2.60 -9.03
CA ASP A 349 13.56 3.57 -8.71
C ASP A 349 12.28 3.26 -9.48
N VAL A 350 11.17 3.14 -8.76
CA VAL A 350 9.82 3.19 -9.32
C VAL A 350 9.29 4.62 -9.26
N GLU A 351 8.39 4.97 -10.17
CA GLU A 351 7.74 6.27 -10.22
C GLU A 351 6.26 6.16 -9.82
N ILE A 352 5.79 7.10 -9.01
CA ILE A 352 4.38 7.26 -8.62
C ILE A 352 3.91 8.63 -9.12
N GLY A 353 3.01 8.66 -10.11
CA GLY A 353 2.40 9.89 -10.63
C GLY A 353 1.31 10.43 -9.69
N MET A 354 1.26 11.75 -9.52
CA MET A 354 0.30 12.43 -8.65
C MET A 354 -0.94 12.88 -9.43
N TYR A 355 -2.11 12.51 -8.90
CA TYR A 355 -3.40 12.79 -9.53
C TYR A 355 -3.81 14.27 -9.45
N ARG A 356 -3.67 14.90 -8.28
CA ARG A 356 -3.96 16.34 -8.11
C ARG A 356 -2.68 17.16 -8.24
N SER A 357 -2.83 18.36 -8.79
CA SER A 357 -1.80 19.40 -8.76
C SER A 357 -1.69 20.05 -7.37
N GLY A 358 -0.63 20.82 -7.16
CA GLY A 358 -0.35 21.49 -5.87
C GLY A 358 0.91 20.98 -5.16
N GLY A 359 1.57 19.98 -5.73
CA GLY A 359 2.88 19.47 -5.31
C GLY A 359 3.71 18.98 -6.51
N PRO A 360 4.69 18.09 -6.30
CA PRO A 360 5.43 17.48 -7.41
C PRO A 360 4.49 16.66 -8.31
N ALA A 361 4.80 16.58 -9.60
CA ALA A 361 4.00 15.81 -10.56
C ALA A 361 4.14 14.29 -10.35
N SER A 362 5.30 13.85 -9.86
CA SER A 362 5.56 12.48 -9.45
C SER A 362 6.52 12.45 -8.25
N ILE A 363 6.54 11.33 -7.55
CA ILE A 363 7.57 10.99 -6.57
C ILE A 363 8.21 9.66 -6.96
N THR A 364 9.43 9.41 -6.46
CA THR A 364 10.13 8.15 -6.69
C THR A 364 10.30 7.37 -5.40
N ALA A 365 10.44 6.05 -5.53
CA ALA A 365 10.78 5.16 -4.43
C ALA A 365 11.83 4.15 -4.90
N THR A 366 12.94 4.04 -4.16
CA THR A 366 13.95 3.03 -4.42
C THR A 366 13.50 1.70 -3.82
N THR A 367 13.29 0.68 -4.64
CA THR A 367 12.83 -0.63 -4.19
C THR A 367 13.28 -1.76 -5.11
N VAL A 368 12.77 -2.98 -4.91
CA VAL A 368 13.00 -4.10 -5.82
C VAL A 368 12.31 -3.83 -7.15
N VAL A 369 13.07 -3.91 -8.24
CA VAL A 369 12.59 -3.81 -9.63
C VAL A 369 13.19 -4.98 -10.41
N PRO A 370 12.61 -5.42 -11.54
CA PRO A 370 13.33 -6.35 -12.40
C PRO A 370 14.65 -5.70 -12.78
N SER A 371 15.74 -6.44 -12.66
CA SER A 371 16.96 -5.96 -13.29
C SER A 371 16.58 -5.75 -14.74
N ALA A 372 16.70 -4.51 -15.23
CA ALA A 372 17.05 -4.33 -16.63
C ALA A 372 18.17 -5.34 -16.81
N GLY A 373 17.95 -6.40 -17.59
CA GLY A 373 19.05 -7.30 -17.92
C GLY A 373 20.11 -6.33 -18.39
N GLN A 374 21.17 -6.13 -17.60
CA GLN A 374 22.04 -4.98 -17.81
C GLN A 374 22.44 -5.15 -19.26
N ALA A 375 22.06 -4.19 -20.12
CA ALA A 375 22.31 -4.39 -21.53
C ALA A 375 23.80 -4.64 -21.62
N GLY A 376 24.17 -5.76 -22.24
CA GLY A 376 25.55 -6.12 -22.38
C GLY A 376 26.35 -4.89 -22.78
N CYS A 377 27.51 -4.70 -22.18
CA CYS A 377 28.36 -3.57 -22.49
C CYS A 377 28.66 -3.44 -24.00
N ASN A 378 28.50 -4.55 -24.73
CA ASN A 378 28.32 -4.62 -26.18
C ASN A 378 27.58 -5.91 -26.58
N GLN A 379 27.52 -6.21 -27.88
CA GLN A 379 26.86 -7.41 -28.44
C GLN A 379 27.44 -8.75 -27.98
N ALA A 380 28.63 -8.79 -27.36
CA ALA A 380 29.21 -10.03 -26.84
C ALA A 380 28.92 -10.27 -25.36
N ASP A 381 28.31 -9.31 -24.66
CA ASP A 381 27.97 -9.42 -23.25
C ASP A 381 26.50 -9.89 -23.14
N ILE A 382 26.32 -11.20 -23.26
CA ILE A 382 25.02 -11.87 -23.49
C ILE A 382 24.66 -12.83 -22.35
N ALA A 383 25.50 -12.91 -21.32
CA ALA A 383 25.27 -13.70 -20.11
C ALA A 383 25.39 -12.83 -18.85
N ALA A 384 24.80 -13.29 -17.74
CA ALA A 384 24.81 -12.55 -16.49
C ALA A 384 26.21 -12.46 -15.83
N GLU A 385 26.37 -11.41 -15.01
CA GLU A 385 27.56 -10.54 -14.85
C GLU A 385 27.78 -9.52 -15.99
N PHE A 386 26.67 -9.04 -16.58
CA PHE A 386 26.65 -7.94 -17.53
C PHE A 386 27.47 -6.71 -17.08
N GLY A 387 28.15 -6.07 -18.01
CA GLY A 387 29.19 -5.06 -17.77
C GLY A 387 30.61 -5.64 -17.68
N VAL A 388 30.75 -6.96 -17.74
CA VAL A 388 32.02 -7.69 -17.73
C VAL A 388 31.97 -8.79 -18.78
N LEU A 389 32.90 -8.77 -19.74
CA LEU A 389 33.05 -9.87 -20.69
C LEU A 389 33.87 -11.00 -20.09
N ASP A 390 33.26 -12.16 -19.90
CA ASP A 390 33.90 -13.31 -19.26
C ASP A 390 33.63 -14.65 -19.98
N LEU A 391 33.92 -15.77 -19.30
CA LEU A 391 33.73 -17.10 -19.89
C LEU A 391 32.24 -17.47 -20.04
N GLN A 392 31.35 -16.87 -19.27
CA GLN A 392 29.91 -17.12 -19.28
C GLN A 392 29.29 -16.62 -20.59
N ASP A 393 29.72 -15.46 -21.08
CA ASP A 393 29.32 -14.95 -22.39
C ASP A 393 29.73 -15.87 -23.54
N VAL A 394 30.96 -16.36 -23.49
CA VAL A 394 31.49 -17.31 -24.49
C VAL A 394 30.70 -18.61 -24.45
N GLN A 395 30.34 -19.08 -23.26
CA GLN A 395 29.53 -20.29 -23.09
C GLN A 395 28.11 -20.08 -23.61
N ALA A 396 27.48 -18.93 -23.31
CA ALA A 396 26.16 -18.58 -23.81
C ALA A 396 26.13 -18.48 -25.33
N PHE A 397 27.14 -17.86 -25.95
CA PHE A 397 27.24 -17.77 -27.41
C PHE A 397 27.37 -19.16 -28.04
N ILE A 398 28.28 -20.01 -27.53
CA ILE A 398 28.48 -21.37 -28.06
C ILE A 398 27.21 -22.21 -27.89
N ALA A 399 26.55 -22.12 -26.73
CA ALA A 399 25.32 -22.84 -26.47
C ALA A 399 24.19 -22.41 -27.42
N GLY A 400 24.02 -21.09 -27.63
CA GLY A 400 23.03 -20.55 -28.56
C GLY A 400 23.32 -20.94 -30.01
N PHE A 401 24.58 -20.81 -30.43
CA PHE A 401 25.00 -21.13 -31.80
C PHE A 401 24.81 -22.61 -32.13
N VAL A 402 25.15 -23.52 -31.21
CA VAL A 402 24.94 -24.96 -31.39
C VAL A 402 23.46 -25.34 -31.24
N GLY A 403 22.72 -24.62 -30.39
CA GLY A 403 21.31 -24.87 -30.09
C GLY A 403 20.33 -24.32 -31.13
N GLY A 404 20.77 -23.46 -32.05
CA GLY A 404 19.89 -22.79 -33.00
C GLY A 404 19.10 -21.62 -32.38
N ASP A 405 19.60 -21.06 -31.29
CA ASP A 405 18.97 -19.94 -30.57
C ASP A 405 19.43 -18.60 -31.18
N LEU A 406 18.49 -17.68 -31.38
CA LEU A 406 18.74 -16.34 -31.92
C LEU A 406 19.51 -15.44 -30.95
N ILE A 407 19.77 -15.88 -29.71
CA ILE A 407 20.75 -15.21 -28.83
C ILE A 407 22.17 -15.18 -29.43
N ALA A 408 22.48 -16.06 -30.38
CA ALA A 408 23.76 -16.09 -31.09
C ALA A 408 23.72 -15.40 -32.48
N ASP A 409 22.58 -14.82 -32.88
CA ASP A 409 22.45 -14.04 -34.12
C ASP A 409 22.95 -12.61 -33.88
N MET A 410 24.22 -12.36 -34.19
CA MET A 410 24.88 -11.10 -33.86
C MET A 410 24.62 -10.00 -34.88
N ASN A 411 24.38 -10.40 -36.14
CA ASN A 411 24.14 -9.47 -37.23
C ASN A 411 22.65 -9.18 -37.47
N GLY A 412 21.75 -9.95 -36.84
CA GLY A 412 20.29 -9.79 -36.87
C GLY A 412 19.66 -10.25 -38.18
N ASP A 413 20.31 -11.13 -38.96
CA ASP A 413 19.82 -11.59 -40.25
C ASP A 413 18.97 -12.87 -40.18
N GLY A 414 18.84 -13.45 -38.97
CA GLY A 414 18.07 -14.66 -38.70
C GLY A 414 18.74 -15.95 -39.12
N ILE A 415 20.03 -15.92 -39.51
CA ILE A 415 20.80 -17.08 -39.96
C ILE A 415 22.07 -17.19 -39.12
N LEU A 416 22.14 -18.22 -38.28
CA LEU A 416 23.36 -18.52 -37.51
C LEU A 416 24.47 -19.05 -38.41
N ASP A 417 25.44 -18.20 -38.75
CA ASP A 417 26.56 -18.52 -39.64
C ASP A 417 27.92 -17.98 -39.13
N LEU A 418 28.95 -18.04 -39.98
CA LEU A 418 30.30 -17.64 -39.58
C LEU A 418 30.43 -16.13 -39.33
N GLN A 419 29.49 -15.32 -39.81
CA GLN A 419 29.44 -13.87 -39.59
C GLN A 419 29.11 -13.57 -38.13
N ASP A 420 28.22 -14.33 -37.51
CA ASP A 420 27.90 -14.17 -36.08
C ASP A 420 29.09 -14.47 -35.19
N VAL A 421 29.81 -15.55 -35.51
CA VAL A 421 31.04 -15.93 -34.81
C VAL A 421 32.07 -14.80 -34.90
N GLN A 422 32.22 -14.21 -36.09
CA GLN A 422 33.16 -13.11 -36.30
C GLN A 422 32.74 -11.84 -35.54
N GLN A 423 31.44 -11.54 -35.48
CA GLN A 423 30.92 -10.38 -34.76
C GLN A 423 31.03 -10.55 -33.24
N PHE A 424 30.70 -11.72 -32.71
CA PHE A 424 30.90 -12.05 -31.29
C PHE A 424 32.37 -11.87 -30.89
N ILE A 425 33.32 -12.45 -31.65
CA ILE A 425 34.76 -12.29 -31.35
C ILE A 425 35.18 -10.82 -31.41
N THR A 426 34.66 -10.06 -32.38
CA THR A 426 35.00 -8.63 -32.54
C THR A 426 34.50 -7.82 -31.34
N ALA A 427 33.25 -8.03 -30.92
CA ALA A 427 32.68 -7.36 -29.76
C ALA A 427 33.35 -7.80 -28.45
N PHE A 428 33.63 -9.10 -28.28
CA PHE A 428 34.28 -9.64 -27.08
C PHE A 428 35.69 -9.08 -26.89
N THR A 429 36.45 -8.94 -27.98
CA THR A 429 37.82 -8.40 -27.94
C THR A 429 37.87 -6.87 -27.83
N ALA A 430 36.79 -6.17 -28.20
CA ALA A 430 36.70 -4.72 -28.03
C ALA A 430 36.60 -4.32 -26.54
N GLY A 431 36.15 -5.23 -25.67
CA GLY A 431 35.96 -4.96 -24.26
C GLY A 431 34.67 -4.18 -23.96
N CYS A 432 34.37 -4.01 -22.67
CA CYS A 432 33.35 -3.08 -22.21
C CYS A 432 33.90 -1.65 -22.17
N PRO A 433 33.15 -0.63 -22.64
CA PRO A 433 33.56 0.77 -22.61
C PRO A 433 33.69 1.37 -21.20
#